data_AF-A0A925SNQ6-F1
#
_entry.id   AF-A0A925SNQ6-F1
#
_cell.length_a   1.000
_cell.length_b   1.000
_cell.length_c   1.000
_cell.angle_alpha   90.00
_cell.angle_beta   90.00
_cell.angle_gamma   90.00
#
_symmetry.space_group_name_H-M   'P 1'
#
loop_
_entity.id
_entity.type
_entity.pdbx_description
1 polymer ?
#
loop_
_entity_poly.entity_id
_entity_poly.type
_entity_poly.pdbx_seq_one_letter_code
_entity_poly.pdbx_strand_id
1 'polypeptide(L)'
;MENYAGEHFTHRICRALIEIIPENDDRLGSVEVALLNTGGAWGEFGMVEAYQVKKDAVATWLEYPRTKVRAFAEQYRRMLDNRIASEQQQAEERRAMRRLDFEGDEAA
;
A
#
# COMPACT_ATOMS: atom_id res chain seq x y z
N MET A 1 -2.39 -10.59 14.18
CA MET A 1 -1.17 -10.47 13.33
C MET A 1 -0.78 -8.99 13.29
N GLU A 2 -0.69 -8.33 14.44
CA GLU A 2 -0.75 -6.86 14.55
C GLU A 2 0.64 -6.17 14.54
N ASN A 3 1.73 -6.94 14.67
CA ASN A 3 3.11 -6.41 14.69
C ASN A 3 3.92 -6.71 13.40
N TYR A 4 3.25 -7.01 12.28
CA TYR A 4 3.90 -7.46 11.04
C TYR A 4 4.13 -6.29 10.09
N ALA A 5 5.38 -5.96 9.71
CA ALA A 5 5.69 -4.79 8.87
C ALA A 5 5.95 -5.12 7.37
N GLY A 6 5.77 -6.38 6.95
CA GLY A 6 5.93 -6.77 5.56
C GLY A 6 7.38 -6.80 5.07
N GLU A 7 8.33 -7.18 5.92
CA GLU A 7 9.75 -7.24 5.54
C GLU A 7 10.00 -8.21 4.37
N HIS A 8 11.01 -7.95 3.54
CA HIS A 8 11.34 -8.78 2.36
C HIS A 8 11.48 -10.29 2.65
N PHE A 9 11.90 -10.69 3.86
CA PHE A 9 12.01 -12.12 4.20
C PHE A 9 10.64 -12.83 4.20
N THR A 10 9.57 -12.08 4.45
CA THR A 10 8.20 -12.59 4.55
C THR A 10 7.55 -12.77 3.19
N HIS A 11 8.08 -12.12 2.14
CA HIS A 11 7.60 -12.22 0.76
C HIS A 11 7.60 -13.66 0.25
N ARG A 12 8.58 -14.48 0.68
CA ARG A 12 8.61 -15.90 0.36
C ARG A 12 7.41 -16.64 0.94
N ILE A 13 7.05 -16.33 2.19
CA ILE A 13 5.92 -16.96 2.89
C ILE A 13 4.61 -16.50 2.27
N CYS A 14 4.45 -15.20 2.00
CA CYS A 14 3.25 -14.66 1.34
C CYS A 14 3.01 -15.32 -0.02
N ARG A 15 4.05 -15.44 -0.86
CA ARG A 15 3.93 -16.15 -2.15
C ARG A 15 3.54 -17.61 -1.97
N ALA A 16 4.15 -18.32 -1.03
CA ALA A 16 3.78 -19.71 -0.73
C ALA A 16 2.32 -19.83 -0.26
N LEU A 17 1.84 -18.90 0.56
CA LEU A 17 0.44 -18.83 1.00
C LEU A 17 -0.50 -18.60 -0.20
N ILE A 18 -0.20 -17.64 -1.07
CA ILE A 18 -1.00 -17.36 -2.27
C ILE A 18 -1.08 -18.58 -3.20
N GLU A 19 -0.02 -19.39 -3.29
CA GLU A 19 -0.03 -20.60 -4.11
C GLU A 19 -1.00 -21.67 -3.57
N ILE A 20 -1.02 -21.87 -2.24
CA ILE A 20 -1.84 -22.92 -1.61
C ILE A 20 -3.30 -22.49 -1.38
N ILE A 21 -3.56 -21.21 -1.21
CA ILE A 21 -4.90 -20.70 -0.95
C ILE A 21 -5.75 -20.82 -2.24
N PRO A 22 -6.99 -21.32 -2.15
CA PRO A 22 -7.90 -21.35 -3.29
C PRO A 22 -8.18 -19.96 -3.84
N GLU A 23 -8.46 -19.87 -5.13
CA GLU A 23 -8.90 -18.61 -5.73
C GLU A 23 -10.25 -18.21 -5.12
N ASN A 24 -10.44 -16.93 -4.81
CA ASN A 24 -11.62 -16.36 -4.13
C ASN A 24 -11.78 -16.72 -2.65
N ASP A 25 -10.75 -17.26 -2.00
CA ASP A 25 -10.76 -17.48 -0.55
C ASP A 25 -10.39 -16.19 0.20
N ASP A 26 -11.18 -15.82 1.21
CA ASP A 26 -11.01 -14.60 2.01
C ASP A 26 -9.64 -14.49 2.69
N ARG A 27 -8.93 -15.60 2.87
CA ARG A 27 -7.56 -15.59 3.42
C ARG A 27 -6.57 -14.87 2.51
N LEU A 28 -6.85 -14.73 1.21
CA LEU A 28 -6.06 -13.86 0.32
C LEU A 28 -6.11 -12.40 0.79
N GLY A 29 -7.27 -11.94 1.28
CA GLY A 29 -7.41 -10.61 1.89
C GLY A 29 -6.58 -10.46 3.16
N SER A 30 -6.40 -11.53 3.94
CA SER A 30 -5.50 -11.50 5.11
C SER A 30 -4.03 -11.35 4.71
N VAL A 31 -3.62 -11.99 3.60
CA VAL A 31 -2.26 -11.81 3.04
C VAL A 31 -2.07 -10.38 2.55
N GLU A 32 -3.08 -9.80 1.90
CA GLU A 32 -3.08 -8.40 1.50
C GLU A 32 -2.93 -7.45 2.70
N VAL A 33 -3.74 -7.62 3.75
CA VAL A 33 -3.67 -6.80 4.97
C VAL A 33 -2.30 -6.89 5.63
N ALA A 34 -1.73 -8.09 5.69
CA ALA A 34 -0.39 -8.29 6.20
C ALA A 34 0.62 -7.48 5.35
N LEU A 35 0.63 -7.67 4.03
CA LEU A 35 1.54 -6.94 3.12
C LEU A 35 1.34 -5.42 3.18
N LEU A 36 0.11 -4.96 3.41
CA LEU A 36 -0.25 -3.55 3.48
C LEU A 36 0.26 -2.86 4.74
N ASN A 37 0.47 -3.57 5.85
CA ASN A 37 0.86 -2.95 7.11
C ASN A 37 2.20 -2.19 6.95
N THR A 38 2.16 -0.87 7.10
CA THR A 38 3.33 0.01 7.03
C THR A 38 3.84 0.20 8.45
N GLY A 39 5.12 -0.13 8.72
CA GLY A 39 5.75 0.02 10.06
C GLY A 39 5.94 1.47 10.52
N GLY A 40 5.09 2.40 10.06
CA GLY A 40 5.18 3.84 10.23
C GLY A 40 5.43 4.57 8.91
N ALA A 41 4.86 5.77 8.77
CA ALA A 41 5.23 6.71 7.72
C ALA A 41 5.36 8.12 8.30
N TRP A 42 6.24 8.93 7.72
CA TRP A 42 6.62 10.23 8.26
C TRP A 42 6.44 11.34 7.22
N GLY A 43 6.04 12.52 7.67
CA GLY A 43 5.84 13.68 6.80
C GLY A 43 4.53 13.67 6.03
N GLU A 44 4.31 14.75 5.28
CA GLU A 44 3.03 15.07 4.62
C GLU A 44 2.64 14.08 3.50
N PHE A 45 3.61 13.40 2.92
CA PHE A 45 3.42 12.37 1.88
C PHE A 45 3.91 10.99 2.33
N GLY A 46 4.13 10.77 3.62
CA GLY A 46 4.70 9.53 4.13
C GLY A 46 3.93 8.29 3.67
N MET A 47 2.59 8.35 3.60
CA MET A 47 1.79 7.20 3.14
C MET A 47 1.94 6.94 1.64
N VAL A 48 2.08 7.98 0.81
CA VAL A 48 2.34 7.82 -0.63
C VAL A 48 3.67 7.11 -0.84
N GLU A 49 4.72 7.54 -0.14
CA GLU A 49 6.04 6.89 -0.20
C GLU A 49 5.99 5.45 0.32
N ALA A 50 5.30 5.21 1.43
CA ALA A 50 5.16 3.86 1.99
C ALA A 50 4.43 2.90 1.04
N TYR A 51 3.37 3.36 0.36
CA TYR A 51 2.68 2.56 -0.65
C TYR A 51 3.53 2.34 -1.90
N GLN A 52 4.33 3.33 -2.32
CA GLN A 52 5.24 3.18 -3.44
C GLN A 52 6.33 2.13 -3.15
N VAL A 53 6.94 2.16 -1.96
CA VAL A 53 7.89 1.13 -1.52
C VAL A 53 7.26 -0.27 -1.56
N LYS A 54 6.00 -0.42 -1.14
CA LYS A 54 5.29 -1.70 -1.20
C LYS A 54 5.03 -2.17 -2.64
N LYS A 55 4.67 -1.25 -3.56
CA LYS A 55 4.54 -1.59 -4.99
C LYS A 55 5.86 -2.12 -5.54
N ASP A 56 6.97 -1.47 -5.22
CA ASP A 56 8.29 -1.85 -5.71
C ASP A 56 8.74 -3.19 -5.13
N ALA A 57 8.42 -3.44 -3.86
CA ALA A 57 8.75 -4.70 -3.17
C ALA A 57 8.06 -5.94 -3.79
N VAL A 58 6.93 -5.76 -4.48
CA VAL A 58 6.23 -6.82 -5.22
C VAL A 58 6.43 -6.75 -6.74
N ALA A 59 7.24 -5.81 -7.27
CA ALA A 59 7.41 -5.65 -8.71
C ALA A 59 7.91 -6.93 -9.39
N THR A 60 8.86 -7.61 -8.76
CA THR A 60 9.41 -8.89 -9.25
C THR A 60 8.40 -10.04 -9.24
N TRP A 61 7.26 -9.89 -8.56
CA TRP A 61 6.23 -10.94 -8.52
C TRP A 61 5.43 -11.00 -9.81
N LEU A 62 5.42 -9.92 -10.60
CA LEU A 62 4.77 -9.87 -11.91
C LEU A 62 5.44 -10.80 -12.93
N GLU A 63 6.70 -11.14 -12.72
CA GLU A 63 7.46 -12.06 -13.58
C GLU A 63 7.57 -13.46 -12.96
N TYR A 64 6.89 -13.70 -11.82
CA TYR A 64 7.01 -14.95 -11.09
C TYR A 64 6.36 -16.12 -11.87
N PRO A 65 6.94 -17.33 -11.86
CA PRO A 65 6.43 -18.45 -12.69
C PRO A 65 4.98 -18.84 -12.41
N ARG A 66 4.49 -18.61 -11.19
CA ARG A 66 3.15 -19.02 -10.76
C ARG A 66 2.10 -17.97 -11.08
N THR A 67 1.11 -18.33 -11.89
CA THR A 67 0.04 -17.43 -12.33
C THR A 67 -0.75 -16.80 -11.19
N LYS A 68 -1.06 -17.56 -10.12
CA LYS A 68 -1.76 -17.04 -8.94
C LYS A 68 -1.00 -15.89 -8.26
N VAL A 69 0.31 -16.03 -8.14
CA VAL A 69 1.18 -15.01 -7.53
C VAL A 69 1.22 -13.76 -8.39
N ARG A 70 1.31 -13.91 -9.73
CA ARG A 70 1.26 -12.77 -10.66
C ARG A 70 -0.08 -12.03 -10.56
N ALA A 71 -1.19 -12.76 -10.62
CA ALA A 71 -2.54 -12.19 -10.54
C ALA A 71 -2.76 -11.43 -9.22
N PHE A 72 -2.33 -12.02 -8.10
CA PHE A 72 -2.37 -11.34 -6.80
C PHE A 72 -1.54 -10.05 -6.81
N ALA A 73 -0.31 -10.11 -7.33
CA ALA A 73 0.57 -8.94 -7.39
C ALA A 73 -0.01 -7.80 -8.25
N GLU A 74 -0.64 -8.13 -9.38
CA GLU A 74 -1.34 -7.16 -10.23
C GLU A 74 -2.49 -6.47 -9.49
N GLN A 75 -3.35 -7.25 -8.83
CA GLN A 75 -4.47 -6.72 -8.05
C GLN A 75 -4.00 -5.85 -6.89
N TYR A 76 -3.01 -6.33 -6.14
CA TYR A 76 -2.42 -5.61 -5.01
C TYR A 76 -1.81 -4.27 -5.45
N ARG A 77 -1.06 -4.24 -6.56
CA ARG A 77 -0.50 -3.00 -7.12
C ARG A 77 -1.58 -2.01 -7.54
N ARG A 78 -2.66 -2.46 -8.18
CA ARG A 78 -3.80 -1.59 -8.54
C ARG A 78 -4.49 -1.01 -7.31
N MET A 79 -4.66 -1.80 -6.26
CA MET A 79 -5.20 -1.30 -4.99
C MET A 79 -4.29 -0.22 -4.40
N LEU A 80 -2.96 -0.42 -4.40
CA LEU A 80 -2.00 0.58 -3.94
C LEU A 80 -2.04 1.87 -4.79
N ASP A 81 -2.19 1.75 -6.11
CA ASP A 81 -2.34 2.91 -7.01
C ASP A 81 -3.54 3.79 -6.62
N ASN A 82 -4.69 3.17 -6.36
CA ASN A 82 -5.89 3.89 -5.94
C ASN A 82 -5.68 4.59 -4.58
N ARG A 83 -4.99 3.93 -3.64
CA ARG A 83 -4.67 4.53 -2.33
C ARG A 83 -3.70 5.69 -2.45
N ILE A 84 -2.69 5.57 -3.31
CA ILE A 84 -1.74 6.66 -3.60
C ILE A 84 -2.47 7.88 -4.15
N ALA A 85 -3.34 7.69 -5.15
CA ALA A 85 -4.10 8.78 -5.74
C ALA A 85 -5.01 9.47 -4.69
N SER A 86 -5.68 8.67 -3.85
CA SER A 86 -6.51 9.21 -2.78
C SER A 86 -5.70 10.00 -1.76
N GLU A 87 -4.52 9.53 -1.34
CA GLU A 87 -3.69 10.27 -0.38
C GLU A 87 -3.08 11.54 -0.96
N GLN A 88 -2.72 11.54 -2.24
CA GLN A 88 -2.25 12.74 -2.92
C GLN A 88 -3.34 13.83 -2.91
N GLN A 89 -4.57 13.46 -3.30
CA GLN A 89 -5.71 14.39 -3.27
C GLN A 89 -5.94 14.94 -1.86
N GLN A 90 -5.97 14.07 -0.84
CA GLN A 90 -6.18 14.52 0.54
C GLN A 90 -5.05 15.43 1.04
N ALA A 91 -3.80 15.15 0.67
CA ALA A 91 -2.66 16.00 1.02
C ALA A 91 -2.78 17.39 0.38
N GLU A 92 -3.21 17.47 -0.88
CA GLU A 92 -3.46 18.73 -1.58
C GLU A 92 -4.60 19.54 -0.95
N GLU A 93 -5.70 18.88 -0.58
CA GLU A 93 -6.82 19.50 0.14
C GLU A 93 -6.37 20.05 1.51
N ARG A 94 -5.62 19.26 2.29
CA ARG A 94 -5.03 19.70 3.57
C ARG A 94 -4.06 20.87 3.41
N ARG A 95 -3.37 20.98 2.27
CA ARG A 95 -2.50 22.13 1.95
C ARG A 95 -3.31 23.37 1.59
N ALA A 96 -4.36 23.22 0.81
CA ALA A 96 -5.22 24.34 0.42
C ALA A 96 -5.92 24.97 1.64
N MET A 97 -6.48 24.14 2.53
CA MET A 97 -7.11 24.60 3.77
C MET A 97 -6.13 25.40 4.65
N ARG A 98 -4.91 24.89 4.86
CA ARG A 98 -3.89 25.61 5.65
C ARG A 98 -3.50 26.96 5.06
N ARG A 99 -3.52 27.13 3.73
CA ARG A 99 -3.25 28.43 3.11
C ARG A 99 -4.38 29.43 3.38
N LEU A 100 -5.63 28.98 3.27
CA LEU A 100 -6.81 29.82 3.53
C LEU A 100 -6.89 30.26 5.00
N ASP A 101 -6.60 29.37 5.94
CA ASP A 101 -6.59 29.72 7.37
C ASP A 101 -5.52 30.80 7.68
N PHE A 102 -4.34 30.70 7.07
CA PHE A 102 -3.26 31.67 7.27
C PHE A 102 -3.57 33.04 6.64
N GLU A 103 -4.14 33.05 5.44
CA GLU A 103 -4.60 34.29 4.78
C GLU A 103 -5.76 34.95 5.53
N GLY A 104 -6.61 34.17 6.21
CA GLY A 104 -7.69 34.67 7.06
C GLY A 104 -7.22 35.27 8.37
N ASP A 105 -6.18 34.71 9.00
CA ASP A 105 -5.58 35.24 10.23
C ASP A 105 -4.74 36.51 9.99
N GLU A 106 -4.10 36.69 8.82
CA GLU A 106 -3.39 37.93 8.48
C GLU A 106 -4.34 39.09 8.11
N ALA A 107 -5.61 38.79 7.80
CA ALA A 107 -6.62 39.78 7.40
C ALA A 107 -7.51 40.26 8.55
N ALA A 108 -7.33 39.74 9.77
CA ALA A 108 -8.10 40.07 10.98
C ALA A 108 -7.31 40.98 11.95
#